data_AF-A0AB37YQL1-F1
#
_entry.id   AF-A0AB37YQL1-F1
#
_cell.length_a   1.000
_cell.length_b   1.000
_cell.length_c   1.000
_cell.angle_alpha   90.00
_cell.angle_beta   90.00
_cell.angle_gamma   90.00
#
_symmetry.space_group_name_H-M   'P 1'
#
loop_
_entity.id
_entity.type
_entity.pdbx_description
1 polymer ?
#
loop_
_entity_poly.entity_id
_entity_poly.type
_entity_poly.pdbx_seq_one_letter_code
_entity_poly.pdbx_strand_id
1 'polypeptide(L)'
;MEQKLGFLRKYKRNAQLISCHRINELNCEKIPNSWYELFQEENVDKRVESILSIWKEQVGVELRNTISYLSRHLEEVELMDINGRYSILYTIKTDNGEILYYEGGGIPKMSLIMKH
;
A
#
# COMPACT_ATOMS: atom_id res chain seq x y z
N MET A 1 9.13 -11.33 4.50
CA MET A 1 9.56 -10.01 3.97
C MET A 1 10.59 -10.13 2.85
N GLU A 2 11.67 -10.92 3.00
CA GLU A 2 12.74 -11.01 1.97
C GLU A 2 12.28 -11.54 0.61
N GLN A 3 11.40 -12.55 0.56
CA GLN A 3 10.86 -13.08 -0.70
C GLN A 3 10.05 -12.02 -1.48
N LYS A 4 9.19 -11.27 -0.77
CA LYS A 4 8.39 -10.14 -1.30
C LYS A 4 9.32 -9.06 -1.88
N LEU A 5 10.34 -8.65 -1.12
CA LEU A 5 11.34 -7.68 -1.58
C LEU A 5 12.17 -8.18 -2.77
N GLY A 6 12.59 -9.44 -2.74
CA GLY A 6 13.32 -10.07 -3.85
C GLY A 6 12.49 -10.06 -5.13
N PHE A 7 11.18 -10.27 -5.02
CA PHE A 7 10.25 -10.17 -6.15
C PHE A 7 10.07 -8.72 -6.63
N LEU A 8 9.79 -7.77 -5.72
CA LEU A 8 9.69 -6.33 -6.05
C LEU A 8 10.93 -5.82 -6.78
N ARG A 9 12.12 -6.23 -6.35
CA ARG A 9 13.40 -5.79 -6.93
C ARG A 9 13.66 -6.30 -8.34
N LYS A 10 12.95 -7.33 -8.81
CA LYS A 10 12.99 -7.74 -10.23
C LYS A 10 12.44 -6.64 -11.15
N TYR A 11 11.49 -5.83 -10.65
CA TYR A 11 10.80 -4.81 -11.43
C TYR A 11 11.15 -3.38 -10.98
N LYS A 12 11.51 -3.21 -9.71
CA LYS A 12 11.92 -1.94 -9.08
C LYS A 12 13.20 -2.17 -8.26
N ARG A 13 14.35 -2.14 -8.94
CA ARG A 13 15.66 -2.59 -8.40
C ARG A 13 16.03 -2.08 -7.00
N ASN A 14 15.62 -0.87 -6.66
CA ASN A 14 15.96 -0.21 -5.39
C ASN A 14 14.77 -0.14 -4.40
N ALA A 15 13.73 -0.94 -4.60
CA ALA A 15 12.58 -0.97 -3.71
C ALA A 15 12.98 -1.41 -2.29
N GLN A 16 12.49 -0.64 -1.32
CA GLN A 16 12.57 -0.91 0.10
C GLN A 16 11.19 -0.80 0.74
N LEU A 17 10.87 -1.69 1.66
CA LEU A 17 9.67 -1.61 2.47
C LEU A 17 10.04 -0.98 3.81
N ILE A 18 9.28 0.03 4.22
CA ILE A 18 9.50 0.76 5.45
C ILE A 18 8.62 0.15 6.53
N SER A 19 9.26 -0.31 7.60
CA SER A 19 8.59 -0.77 8.81
C SER A 19 7.90 0.39 9.52
N CYS A 20 6.75 0.12 10.15
CA CYS A 20 6.04 1.05 11.02
C CYS A 20 6.95 1.73 12.06
N HIS A 21 7.89 1.00 12.66
CA HIS A 21 8.82 1.56 13.66
C HIS A 21 9.77 2.61 13.09
N ARG A 22 9.98 2.62 11.76
CA ARG A 22 10.90 3.52 11.08
C ARG A 22 10.21 4.71 10.43
N ILE A 23 8.88 4.81 10.52
CA ILE A 23 8.17 5.92 9.89
C ILE A 23 8.55 7.27 10.48
N ASN A 24 8.84 7.32 11.78
CA ASN A 24 9.27 8.52 12.47
C ASN A 24 10.66 9.02 12.01
N GLU A 25 11.44 8.17 11.33
CA GLU A 25 12.74 8.52 10.74
C GLU A 25 12.60 9.18 9.36
N LEU A 26 11.40 9.13 8.76
CA LEU A 26 11.18 9.67 7.42
C LEU A 26 11.09 11.20 7.45
N ASN A 27 11.52 11.83 6.35
CA ASN A 27 11.28 13.25 6.16
C ASN A 27 9.78 13.48 5.91
N CYS A 28 9.09 14.06 6.90
CA CYS A 28 7.66 14.34 6.89
C CYS A 28 7.22 15.31 5.77
N GLU A 29 8.13 16.09 5.18
CA GLU A 29 7.81 16.96 4.04
C GLU A 29 7.51 16.17 2.75
N LYS A 30 7.81 14.87 2.72
CA LYS A 30 7.69 14.03 1.52
C LYS A 30 6.46 13.12 1.52
N ILE A 31 5.71 13.03 2.61
CA ILE A 31 4.48 12.21 2.71
C ILE A 31 3.36 12.98 3.42
N PRO A 32 2.09 12.75 3.07
CA PRO A 32 0.97 13.34 3.80
C PRO A 32 0.91 12.87 5.27
N ASN A 33 0.45 13.74 6.17
CA ASN A 33 0.28 13.38 7.60
C ASN A 33 -0.63 12.15 7.80
N SER A 34 -1.65 11.98 6.95
CA SER A 34 -2.53 10.80 6.99
C SER A 34 -1.79 9.49 6.73
N TRP A 35 -0.68 9.52 6.00
CA TRP A 35 0.17 8.33 5.81
C TRP A 35 1.00 8.04 7.06
N TYR A 36 1.42 9.08 7.79
CA TYR A 36 2.15 8.92 9.03
C TYR A 36 1.35 8.12 10.06
N GLU A 37 0.11 8.55 10.31
CA GLU A 37 -0.80 7.87 11.23
C GLU A 37 -1.12 6.44 10.76
N LEU A 38 -1.45 6.29 9.47
CA LEU A 38 -1.78 5.00 8.87
C LEU A 38 -0.66 3.97 9.04
N PHE A 39 0.58 4.36 8.79
CA PHE A 39 1.72 3.43 8.79
C PHE A 39 2.43 3.35 10.14
N GLN A 40 2.03 4.12 11.15
CA GLN A 40 2.37 3.84 12.54
C GLN A 40 1.55 2.67 13.11
N GLU A 41 0.35 2.42 12.58
CA GLU A 41 -0.50 1.30 13.04
C GLU A 41 0.16 -0.04 12.71
N GLU A 42 0.51 -0.81 13.75
CA GLU A 42 1.16 -2.12 13.63
C GLU A 42 0.19 -3.22 13.21
N ASN A 43 -1.09 -3.09 13.57
CA ASN A 43 -2.11 -4.06 13.22
C ASN A 43 -2.52 -3.92 11.75
N VAL A 44 -2.27 -4.98 10.96
CA VAL A 44 -2.53 -4.99 9.52
C VAL A 44 -4.02 -4.79 9.22
N ASP A 45 -4.93 -5.43 9.95
CA ASP A 45 -6.37 -5.31 9.72
C ASP A 45 -6.83 -3.86 9.92
N LYS A 46 -6.40 -3.21 11.00
CA LYS A 46 -6.71 -1.80 11.26
C LYS A 46 -6.13 -0.88 10.19
N ARG A 47 -4.94 -1.18 9.68
CA ARG A 47 -4.32 -0.42 8.59
C ARG A 47 -5.11 -0.57 7.28
N VAL A 48 -5.57 -1.78 6.98
CA VAL A 48 -6.44 -2.08 5.83
C VAL A 48 -7.78 -1.34 5.97
N GLU A 49 -8.41 -1.39 7.13
CA GLU A 49 -9.66 -0.64 7.40
C GLU A 49 -9.47 0.87 7.21
N SER A 50 -8.38 1.41 7.76
CA SER A 50 -8.06 2.84 7.69
C SER A 50 -7.86 3.30 6.26
N ILE A 51 -7.08 2.59 5.43
CA ILE A 51 -6.91 2.97 4.03
C ILE A 51 -8.23 2.88 3.25
N LEU A 52 -9.07 1.89 3.54
CA LEU A 52 -10.38 1.75 2.88
C LEU A 52 -11.33 2.87 3.28
N SER A 53 -11.26 3.38 4.52
CA SER A 53 -12.01 4.57 4.94
C SER A 53 -11.59 5.79 4.12
N ILE A 54 -10.28 6.03 3.98
CA ILE A 54 -9.76 7.17 3.21
C ILE A 54 -10.23 7.08 1.75
N TRP A 55 -10.21 5.89 1.15
CA TRP A 55 -10.74 5.69 -0.21
C TRP A 55 -12.25 5.98 -0.30
N LYS A 56 -13.05 5.52 0.67
CA LYS A 56 -14.49 5.79 0.73
C LYS A 56 -14.79 7.28 0.87
N GLU A 57 -14.04 7.98 1.70
CA GLU A 57 -14.21 9.42 1.94
C GLU A 57 -13.84 10.26 0.71
N GLN A 58 -12.77 9.88 0.00
CA GLN A 58 -12.27 10.67 -1.12
C GLN A 58 -12.95 10.37 -2.45
N VAL A 59 -13.27 9.10 -2.73
CA VAL A 59 -13.76 8.64 -4.04
C VAL A 59 -14.75 7.47 -3.93
N GLY A 60 -15.48 7.39 -2.82
CA GLY A 60 -16.41 6.32 -2.53
C GLY A 60 -17.53 6.14 -3.56
N VAL A 61 -17.89 7.21 -4.27
CA VAL A 61 -18.93 7.18 -5.30
C VAL A 61 -18.36 6.65 -6.61
N GLU A 62 -17.25 7.23 -7.06
CA GLU A 62 -16.62 6.98 -8.36
C GLU A 62 -15.98 5.58 -8.41
N LEU A 63 -15.38 5.15 -7.30
CA LEU A 63 -14.63 3.89 -7.21
C LEU A 63 -15.27 2.86 -6.29
N ARG A 64 -16.60 2.93 -6.10
CA ARG A 64 -17.35 2.01 -5.22
C ARG A 64 -17.04 0.53 -5.49
N ASN A 65 -16.98 0.14 -6.76
CA ASN A 65 -16.72 -1.26 -7.15
C ASN A 65 -15.28 -1.67 -6.80
N THR A 66 -14.30 -0.80 -7.04
CA THR A 66 -12.91 -1.03 -6.66
C THR A 66 -12.77 -1.12 -5.15
N ILE A 67 -13.43 -0.24 -4.39
CA ILE A 67 -13.41 -0.27 -2.92
C ILE A 67 -14.06 -1.56 -2.40
N SER A 68 -15.18 -2.00 -2.98
CA SER A 68 -15.84 -3.27 -2.63
C SER A 68 -15.00 -4.50 -2.97
N TYR A 69 -14.17 -4.41 -4.01
CA TYR A 69 -13.18 -5.44 -4.31
C TYR A 69 -12.05 -5.42 -3.27
N LEU A 70 -11.43 -4.26 -3.03
CA LEU A 70 -10.35 -4.13 -2.05
C LEU A 70 -10.80 -4.55 -0.65
N SER A 71 -12.03 -4.25 -0.22
CA SER A 71 -12.53 -4.66 1.09
C SER A 71 -12.62 -6.17 1.29
N ARG A 72 -12.57 -6.97 0.22
CA ARG A 72 -12.60 -8.44 0.27
C ARG A 72 -11.25 -9.08 0.01
N HIS A 73 -10.33 -8.35 -0.63
CA HIS A 73 -9.13 -8.91 -1.22
C HIS A 73 -7.83 -8.22 -0.79
N LEU A 74 -7.90 -7.05 -0.14
CA LEU A 74 -6.72 -6.34 0.35
C LEU A 74 -6.23 -6.99 1.63
N GLU A 75 -5.09 -7.66 1.55
CA GLU A 75 -4.48 -8.38 2.68
C GLU A 75 -3.52 -7.50 3.46
N GLU A 76 -2.79 -6.61 2.77
CA GLU A 76 -1.78 -5.79 3.41
C GLU A 76 -1.51 -4.50 2.64
N VAL A 77 -1.13 -3.47 3.41
CA VAL A 77 -0.75 -2.15 2.93
C VAL A 77 0.58 -1.79 3.58
N GLU A 78 1.60 -1.55 2.78
CA GLU A 78 2.96 -1.24 3.24
C GLU A 78 3.45 0.07 2.63
N LEU A 79 4.29 0.80 3.36
CA LEU A 79 4.98 1.95 2.82
C LEU A 79 6.24 1.48 2.08
N MET A 80 6.42 1.94 0.86
CA MET A 80 7.53 1.60 0.00
C MET A 80 8.33 2.85 -0.36
N ASP A 81 9.65 2.77 -0.26
CA ASP A 81 10.58 3.76 -0.77
C ASP A 81 11.28 3.22 -2.03
N ILE A 82 11.23 4.00 -3.10
CA ILE A 82 11.99 3.79 -4.32
C ILE A 82 12.80 5.07 -4.60
N ASN A 83 14.09 5.04 -4.26
CA ASN A 83 15.03 6.15 -4.49
C ASN A 83 14.58 7.48 -3.87
N GLY A 84 14.08 7.46 -2.63
CA GLY A 84 13.61 8.64 -1.89
C GLY A 84 12.22 9.12 -2.30
N ARG A 85 11.48 8.32 -3.07
CA ARG A 85 10.07 8.55 -3.42
C ARG A 85 9.21 7.52 -2.72
N TYR A 86 8.28 8.00 -1.90
CA TYR A 86 7.39 7.15 -1.14
C TYR A 86 6.11 6.81 -1.92
N SER A 87 5.67 5.58 -1.78
CA SER A 87 4.43 5.07 -2.35
C SER A 87 3.86 3.99 -1.44
N ILE A 88 2.58 3.70 -1.60
CA ILE A 88 1.90 2.61 -0.90
C ILE A 88 1.96 1.37 -1.78
N LEU A 89 2.39 0.26 -1.20
CA LEU A 89 2.27 -1.06 -1.79
C LEU A 89 1.00 -1.73 -1.25
N TYR A 90 0.11 -2.12 -2.15
CA TYR A 90 -1.09 -2.90 -1.86
C TYR A 90 -0.84 -4.36 -2.23
N THR A 91 -0.98 -5.25 -1.25
CA THR A 91 -0.94 -6.70 -1.45
C THR A 91 -2.38 -7.21 -1.51
N ILE A 92 -2.78 -7.73 -2.67
CA ILE A 92 -4.15 -8.18 -2.92
C ILE A 92 -4.13 -9.68 -3.17
N LYS A 93 -5.01 -10.42 -2.48
CA LYS A 93 -5.28 -11.83 -2.74
C LYS A 93 -6.58 -12.00 -3.50
N THR A 94 -6.47 -12.46 -4.73
CA THR A 94 -7.61 -12.69 -5.63
C THR A 94 -8.44 -13.90 -5.20
N ASP A 95 -9.64 -14.06 -5.78
CA ASP A 95 -10.52 -15.21 -5.54
C ASP A 95 -9.88 -16.56 -5.85
N ASN A 96 -8.95 -16.61 -6.82
CA ASN A 96 -8.20 -17.83 -7.15
C ASN A 96 -6.94 -18.04 -6.30
N GLY A 97 -6.71 -17.18 -5.29
CA GLY A 97 -5.59 -17.27 -4.37
C GLY A 97 -4.26 -16.70 -4.87
N GLU A 98 -4.24 -16.08 -6.05
CA GLU A 98 -3.06 -15.37 -6.57
C GLU A 98 -2.80 -14.11 -5.73
N ILE A 99 -1.52 -13.78 -5.56
CA ILE A 99 -1.10 -12.54 -4.88
C ILE A 99 -0.66 -11.52 -5.92
N LEU A 100 -1.30 -10.35 -5.89
CA LEU A 100 -0.99 -9.22 -6.75
C LEU A 100 -0.38 -8.08 -5.93
N TYR A 101 0.55 -7.36 -6.55
CA TYR A 101 1.20 -6.21 -5.95
C TYR A 101 0.92 -4.95 -6.79
N TYR A 102 0.29 -3.96 -6.17
CA TYR A 102 -0.03 -2.67 -6.79
C TYR A 102 0.67 -1.52 -6.06
N GLU A 103 1.21 -0.57 -6.82
CA GLU A 103 1.81 0.66 -6.31
C GLU A 103 0.77 1.78 -6.38
N GLY A 104 0.60 2.55 -5.30
CA GLY A 104 -0.21 3.77 -5.30
C GLY A 104 0.48 4.91 -4.58
N GLY A 105 0.69 6.03 -5.28
CA GLY A 105 1.42 7.20 -4.75
C GLY A 105 0.53 8.36 -4.30
N GLY A 106 -0.77 8.29 -4.59
CA GLY A 106 -1.75 9.30 -4.21
C GLY A 106 -3.14 8.70 -4.40
N ILE A 107 -3.96 8.74 -3.36
CA ILE A 107 -5.30 8.13 -3.40
C ILE A 107 -6.13 8.91 -4.44
N PRO A 108 -6.79 8.24 -5.42
CA PRO A 108 -6.92 6.79 -5.64
C PRO A 108 -6.18 6.24 -6.87
N LYS A 109 -4.96 6.69 -7.15
CA LYS A 109 -4.14 6.18 -8.26
C LYS A 109 -3.40 4.92 -7.82
N MET A 110 -3.77 3.78 -8.41
CA MET A 110 -3.04 2.51 -8.30
C MET A 110 -2.54 2.07 -9.68
N SER A 111 -1.38 1.44 -9.71
CA SER A 111 -0.80 0.82 -10.90
C SER A 111 -0.31 -0.58 -10.57
N LEU A 112 -0.65 -1.57 -11.41
CA LEU A 112 -0.19 -2.93 -11.24
C LEU A 112 1.33 -2.95 -11.38
N ILE A 113 2.02 -3.41 -10.35
CA ILE A 113 3.45 -3.69 -10.45
C ILE A 113 3.60 -5.08 -11.05
N MET A 114 2.88 -6.08 -10.53
CA MET A 114 3.12 -7.49 -10.83
C MET A 114 1.93 -8.43 -10.52
N LYS A 115 1.90 -9.55 -11.25
CA LYS A 115 1.01 -10.71 -11.07
C LYS A 115 1.86 -11.97 -10.79
N HIS A 116 1.46 -12.78 -9.82
CA HIS A 116 2.20 -13.99 -9.40
C HIS A 116 1.45 -15.28 -9.78
#